data_AF-A0A8H9MBD8-F1
#
_entry.id   AF-A0A8H9MBD8-F1
#
_cell.length_a   1.000
_cell.length_b   1.000
_cell.length_c   1.000
_cell.angle_alpha   90.00
_cell.angle_beta   90.00
_cell.angle_gamma   90.00
#
_symmetry.space_group_name_H-M   'P 1'
#
loop_
_entity.id
_entity.type
_entity.pdbx_description
1 polymer ?
#
loop_
_entity_poly.entity_id
_entity_poly.type
_entity_poly.pdbx_seq_one_letter_code
_entity_poly.pdbx_strand_id
1 'polypeptide(L)'
;MSSDLIKYDYPVIEECLSMMSKKAQEIQSQTDDLGNDVKRIMVDWQGSTADSYNQIANDLRSDLEQNRANLDNLNSALHQAANDMQDQDKRGAGNIL
;
A
#
# COMPACT_ATOMS: atom_id res chain seq x y z
N MET A 1 -26.83 -27.70 -9.68
CA MET A 1 -25.95 -27.27 -8.57
C MET A 1 -25.96 -25.76 -8.59
N SER A 2 -26.71 -25.13 -7.68
CA SER A 2 -26.74 -23.67 -7.54
C SER A 2 -25.38 -23.24 -7.03
N SER A 3 -24.46 -22.93 -7.96
CA SER A 3 -23.29 -22.14 -7.63
C SER A 3 -23.86 -20.86 -7.06
N ASP A 4 -23.71 -20.69 -5.76
CA ASP A 4 -23.93 -19.45 -5.06
C ASP A 4 -22.96 -18.46 -5.72
N LEU A 5 -23.42 -17.80 -6.78
CA LEU A 5 -22.61 -16.87 -7.55
C LEU A 5 -22.32 -15.74 -6.58
N ILE A 6 -21.14 -15.79 -5.97
CA ILE A 6 -20.59 -14.64 -5.25
C ILE A 6 -20.55 -13.53 -6.29
N LYS A 7 -21.56 -12.65 -6.25
CA LYS A 7 -21.64 -11.52 -7.14
C LYS A 7 -20.64 -10.50 -6.62
N TYR A 8 -19.44 -10.54 -7.16
CA TYR A 8 -18.38 -9.61 -6.78
C TYR A 8 -18.79 -8.17 -7.13
N ASP A 9 -18.65 -7.27 -6.15
CA ASP A 9 -18.85 -5.83 -6.34
C ASP A 9 -17.53 -5.21 -6.81
N TYR A 10 -17.30 -5.31 -8.13
CA TYR A 10 -16.11 -4.76 -8.77
C TYR A 10 -15.90 -3.26 -8.48
N PRO A 11 -16.94 -2.40 -8.44
CA PRO A 11 -16.82 -1.02 -7.96
C PRO A 11 -16.21 -0.88 -6.57
N VAL A 12 -16.66 -1.69 -5.60
CA VAL A 12 -16.12 -1.65 -4.23
C VAL A 12 -14.67 -2.12 -4.18
N ILE A 13 -14.30 -3.11 -4.99
CA ILE A 13 -12.90 -3.57 -5.10
C ILE A 13 -12.02 -2.43 -5.63
N GLU A 14 -12.42 -1.77 -6.72
CA GLU A 14 -11.68 -0.63 -7.28
C GLU A 14 -11.58 0.55 -6.28
N GLU A 15 -12.63 0.81 -5.50
CA GLU A 15 -12.60 1.81 -4.43
C GLU A 15 -11.59 1.45 -3.34
N CYS A 16 -11.55 0.19 -2.89
CA CYS A 16 -10.57 -0.28 -1.90
C CYS A 16 -9.13 -0.12 -2.40
N LEU A 17 -8.88 -0.40 -3.68
CA LEU A 17 -7.57 -0.29 -4.32
C LEU A 17 -7.12 1.17 -4.40
N SER A 18 -8.03 2.06 -4.80
CA SER A 18 -7.81 3.51 -4.79
C SER A 18 -7.48 4.03 -3.37
N MET A 19 -8.22 3.56 -2.35
CA MET A 19 -7.95 3.91 -0.96
C MET A 19 -6.57 3.42 -0.49
N MET A 20 -6.17 2.20 -0.88
CA MET A 20 -4.85 1.65 -0.55
C MET A 20 -3.71 2.48 -1.17
N SER A 21 -3.80 2.80 -2.46
CA SER A 21 -2.81 3.67 -3.11
C SER A 21 -2.73 5.05 -2.45
N LYS A 22 -3.88 5.64 -2.10
CA LYS A 22 -3.91 6.93 -1.40
C LYS A 22 -3.22 6.84 -0.04
N LYS A 23 -3.48 5.79 0.74
CA LYS A 23 -2.84 5.58 2.04
C LYS A 23 -1.32 5.36 1.93
N ALA A 24 -0.88 4.65 0.90
CA ALA A 24 0.55 4.47 0.63
C ALA A 24 1.26 5.82 0.36
N GLN A 25 0.62 6.71 -0.40
CA GLN A 25 1.14 8.07 -0.66
C GLN A 25 1.15 8.93 0.61
N GLU A 26 0.10 8.86 1.44
CA GLU A 26 0.04 9.58 2.72
C GLU A 26 1.16 9.13 3.66
N ILE A 27 1.42 7.82 3.77
CA ILE A 27 2.52 7.26 4.57
C ILE A 27 3.87 7.79 4.07
N GLN A 28 4.09 7.81 2.76
CA GLN A 28 5.32 8.34 2.19
C GLN A 28 5.52 9.82 2.54
N SER A 29 4.49 10.65 2.37
CA SER A 29 4.58 12.08 2.71
C SER A 29 4.93 12.29 4.19
N GLN A 30 4.27 11.55 5.09
CA GLN A 30 4.54 11.64 6.52
C GLN A 30 5.96 11.19 6.88
N THR A 31 6.50 10.20 6.14
CA THR A 31 7.87 9.73 6.29
C THR A 31 8.88 10.81 5.90
N ASP A 32 8.65 11.45 4.75
CA ASP A 32 9.51 12.51 4.24
C ASP A 32 9.50 13.73 5.17
N ASP A 33 8.32 14.12 5.67
CA ASP A 33 8.15 15.20 6.64
C ASP A 33 8.88 14.90 7.95
N LEU A 34 8.72 13.70 8.50
CA LEU A 34 9.42 13.28 9.71
C LEU A 34 10.93 13.28 9.52
N GLY A 35 11.43 12.81 8.38
CA GLY A 35 12.85 12.84 8.06
C GLY A 35 13.42 14.26 8.01
N ASN A 36 12.65 15.21 7.47
CA ASN A 36 13.03 16.62 7.44
C ASN A 36 12.98 17.27 8.83
N ASP A 37 11.97 16.95 9.64
CA ASP A 37 11.85 17.44 11.01
C ASP A 37 13.00 16.94 11.89
N VAL A 38 13.37 15.65 11.78
CA VAL A 38 14.54 15.10 12.47
C VAL A 38 15.80 15.85 12.07
N LYS A 39 16.06 16.02 10.77
CA LYS A 39 17.22 16.79 10.29
C LYS A 39 17.25 18.22 10.83
N ARG A 40 16.10 18.89 10.89
CA ARG A 40 15.98 20.26 11.42
C ARG A 40 16.26 20.32 12.92
N ILE A 41 15.71 19.38 13.70
CA ILE A 41 15.92 19.32 15.16
C ILE A 41 17.38 18.96 15.48
N MET A 42 17.99 18.11 14.65
CA MET A 42 19.32 17.58 14.87
C MET A 42 20.48 18.56 14.59
N VAL A 43 20.23 19.71 13.95
CA VAL A 43 21.29 20.66 13.55
C VAL A 43 22.19 21.09 14.72
N ASP A 44 21.63 21.23 15.92
CA ASP A 44 22.36 21.68 17.12
C ASP A 44 22.72 20.55 18.10
N TRP A 45 22.32 19.30 17.82
CA TRP A 45 22.59 18.15 18.68
C TRP A 45 23.86 17.42 18.20
N GLN A 46 24.89 17.41 19.05
CA GLN A 46 26.15 16.71 18.80
C GLN A 46 26.35 15.54 19.77
N GLY A 47 27.13 14.54 19.34
CA GLY A 47 27.50 13.38 20.16
C GLY A 47 26.57 12.16 19.97
N SER A 48 26.73 11.15 20.82
CA SER A 48 26.11 9.82 20.68
C SER A 48 24.58 9.83 20.62
N THR A 49 23.93 10.83 21.21
CA THR A 49 22.47 11.01 21.13
C THR A 49 22.03 11.34 19.71
N ALA A 50 22.80 12.14 18.98
CA ALA A 50 22.50 12.49 17.60
C ALA A 50 22.69 11.31 16.64
N ASP A 51 23.74 10.53 16.86
CA ASP A 51 23.97 9.30 16.11
C ASP A 51 22.82 8.29 16.31
N SER A 52 22.36 8.13 17.55
CA SER A 52 21.24 7.25 17.88
C SER A 52 19.92 7.70 17.23
N TYR A 53 19.61 9.00 17.28
CA TYR A 53 18.41 9.54 16.64
C TYR A 53 18.47 9.41 15.12
N ASN A 54 19.62 9.66 14.50
CA ASN A 54 19.81 9.46 13.07
C ASN A 54 19.63 7.99 12.67
N GLN A 55 20.14 7.04 13.46
CA GLN A 55 19.90 5.61 13.23
C GLN A 55 18.41 5.26 13.28
N ILE A 56 17.72 5.64 14.36
CA ILE A 56 16.28 5.37 14.51
C ILE A 56 15.47 5.98 13.36
N ALA A 57 15.81 7.21 12.94
CA ALA A 57 15.14 7.86 11.82
C ALA A 57 15.40 7.15 10.48
N ASN A 58 16.61 6.63 10.26
CA ASN A 58 16.94 5.86 9.08
C ASN A 58 16.21 4.50 9.06
N ASP A 59 16.15 3.82 10.20
CA ASP A 59 15.45 2.54 10.34
C ASP A 59 13.94 2.73 10.09
N LEU A 60 13.33 3.74 10.71
CA LEU A 60 11.93 4.07 10.48
C LEU A 60 11.63 4.42 9.02
N ARG A 61 12.53 5.16 8.36
CA ARG A 61 12.40 5.45 6.91
C ARG A 61 12.43 4.16 6.10
N SER A 62 13.35 3.25 6.39
CA SER A 62 13.45 1.95 5.72
C SER A 62 12.17 1.12 5.89
N ASP A 63 11.63 1.05 7.10
CA ASP A 63 10.40 0.32 7.40
C ASP A 63 9.19 0.90 6.65
N LEU A 64 9.09 2.22 6.56
CA LEU A 64 8.00 2.90 5.87
C LEU A 64 8.10 2.74 4.34
N GLU A 65 9.31 2.80 3.78
CA GLU A 65 9.55 2.47 2.37
C GLU A 65 9.16 1.01 2.05
N GLN A 66 9.49 0.07 2.93
CA GLN A 66 9.13 -1.34 2.77
C GLN A 66 7.62 -1.56 2.89
N ASN A 67 6.96 -0.89 3.83
CA ASN A 67 5.50 -0.92 3.95
C ASN A 67 4.81 -0.36 2.70
N ARG A 68 5.32 0.74 2.12
CA ARG A 68 4.81 1.27 0.85
C ARG A 68 4.93 0.25 -0.28
N ALA A 69 6.10 -0.37 -0.42
CA ALA A 69 6.32 -1.40 -1.44
C ALA A 69 5.38 -2.61 -1.26
N ASN A 70 5.12 -3.01 -0.01
CA ASN A 70 4.16 -4.08 0.29
C ASN A 70 2.73 -3.69 -0.09
N LEU A 71 2.32 -2.45 0.16
CA LEU A 71 1.01 -1.94 -0.26
C LEU A 71 0.87 -1.89 -1.78
N ASP A 72 1.91 -1.44 -2.50
CA ASP A 72 1.92 -1.42 -3.97
C ASP A 72 1.82 -2.83 -4.58
N ASN A 73 2.54 -3.80 -3.99
CA ASN A 73 2.47 -5.20 -4.39
C ASN A 73 1.08 -5.80 -4.12
N LEU A 74 0.51 -5.52 -2.95
CA LEU A 74 -0.84 -5.98 -2.59
C LEU A 74 -1.89 -5.39 -3.53
N ASN A 75 -1.79 -4.10 -3.83
CA ASN A 75 -2.68 -3.40 -4.75
C ASN A 75 -2.62 -4.05 -6.15
N SER A 76 -1.41 -4.34 -6.64
CA SER A 76 -1.20 -5.01 -7.93
C SER A 76 -1.80 -6.42 -7.95
N ALA A 77 -1.59 -7.20 -6.88
CA ALA A 77 -2.13 -8.55 -6.77
C ALA A 77 -3.66 -8.56 -6.72
N LEU A 78 -4.27 -7.60 -6.03
CA LEU A 78 -5.72 -7.47 -5.94
C LEU A 78 -6.35 -7.00 -7.26
N HIS A 79 -5.74 -6.05 -7.98
CA HIS A 79 -6.18 -5.69 -9.34
C HIS A 79 -6.13 -6.91 -10.28
N GLN A 80 -5.05 -7.69 -10.22
CA GLN A 80 -4.93 -8.89 -11.04
C GLN A 80 -6.01 -9.92 -10.69
N ALA A 81 -6.23 -10.19 -9.39
CA ALA A 81 -7.27 -11.10 -8.95
C ALA A 81 -8.67 -10.64 -9.38
N ALA A 82 -8.95 -9.33 -9.31
CA ALA A 82 -10.22 -8.75 -9.77
C ALA A 82 -10.42 -8.96 -11.28
N ASN A 83 -9.38 -8.75 -12.09
CA ASN A 83 -9.42 -9.00 -13.53
C ASN A 83 -9.64 -10.48 -13.85
N ASP A 84 -8.91 -11.38 -13.18
CA ASP A 84 -9.05 -12.82 -13.37
C ASP A 84 -10.45 -13.32 -12.99
N MET A 85 -11.05 -12.78 -11.92
CA MET A 85 -12.43 -13.06 -11.52
C MET A 85 -13.43 -12.55 -12.57
N GLN A 86 -13.26 -11.31 -13.05
CA GLN A 86 -14.13 -10.74 -14.06
C GLN A 86 -14.11 -11.56 -15.36
N ASP A 87 -12.94 -12.04 -15.76
CA ASP A 87 -12.78 -12.86 -16.96
C ASP A 87 -13.29 -14.29 -16.78
N GLN A 88 -13.24 -14.84 -15.56
CA GLN A 88 -13.89 -16.11 -15.24
C GLN A 88 -15.42 -15.98 -15.28
N ASP A 89 -15.99 -14.90 -14.72
CA ASP A 89 -17.42 -14.63 -14.77
C ASP A 89 -17.93 -14.49 -16.21
N LYS A 90 -17.21 -13.73 -17.06
CA LYS A 90 -17.54 -13.61 -18.49
C LYS A 90 -17.51 -14.96 -19.21
N ARG A 91 -16.49 -15.79 -18.95
CA ARG A 91 -16.35 -17.13 -19.55
C ARG A 91 -17.42 -18.10 -19.06
N GLY A 92 -17.73 -18.08 -17.77
CA GLY A 92 -18.79 -18.89 -17.17
C GLY A 92 -20.18 -18.51 -17.71
N ALA A 93 -20.45 -17.21 -17.87
CA ALA A 93 -21.70 -16.73 -18.46
C ALA A 93 -21.83 -17.06 -19.96
N GLY A 94 -20.73 -17.06 -20.71
CA GLY A 94 -20.70 -17.43 -22.14
C GLY A 94 -20.94 -18.92 -22.41
N ASN A 95 -20.74 -19.79 -21.43
CA ASN A 95 -20.94 -21.25 -21.54
C ASN A 95 -22.36 -21.72 -21.18
N ILE A 96 -23.30 -20.81 -20.91
CA ILE A 96 -24.70 -21.12 -20.53
C ILE A 96 -25.67 -20.89 -21.72
N LEU A 97 -25.18 -20.65 -22.94
CA LEU A 97 -25.99 -20.56 -24.16
C LEU A 97 -25.80 -21.75 -25.09
#